data_AF-X7YPP2-F1
#
_entry.id   AF-X7YPP2-F1
#
_cell.length_a   1.000
_cell.length_b   1.000
_cell.length_c   1.000
_cell.angle_alpha   90.00
_cell.angle_beta   90.00
_cell.angle_gamma   90.00
#
_symmetry.space_group_name_H-M   'P 1'
#
loop_
_entity.id
_entity.type
_entity.pdbx_description
1 polymer ?
#
loop_
_entity_poly.entity_id
_entity_poly.type
_entity_poly.pdbx_seq_one_letter_code
_entity_poly.pdbx_strand_id
1 'polypeptide(L)' 'MQAQLAAATTSRETFRALAAEHRVVPVTRKVLADAETPLSAYRKLAANRPGTFLLESAENGRSWSRWSFVGAGRRRR' A
#
# COMPACT_ATOMS: atom_id res chain seq x y z
N MET A 1 3.85 -2.28 -26.08
CA MET A 1 4.65 -3.36 -25.47
C MET A 1 4.57 -3.21 -23.95
N GLN A 2 3.46 -3.62 -23.34
CA GLN A 2 3.27 -3.54 -21.88
C GLN A 2 3.75 -4.85 -21.26
N ALA A 3 4.88 -4.80 -20.56
CA ALA A 3 5.41 -5.94 -19.82
C ALA A 3 4.48 -6.27 -18.63
N GLN A 4 4.21 -7.57 -18.46
CA GLN A 4 3.44 -8.17 -17.38
C GLN A 4 3.65 -7.51 -16.00
N LEU A 5 2.55 -7.06 -15.37
CA LEU A 5 2.48 -6.77 -13.94
C LEU A 5 2.42 -8.07 -13.13
N ALA A 6 3.44 -8.91 -13.23
CA ALA A 6 3.74 -9.86 -12.17
C ALA A 6 4.35 -9.07 -10.99
N ALA A 7 4.12 -9.52 -9.76
CA ALA A 7 4.44 -8.83 -8.51
C ALA A 7 5.95 -8.57 -8.28
N ALA A 8 6.56 -7.73 -9.12
CA ALA A 8 7.94 -7.32 -8.96
C ALA A 8 8.04 -6.39 -7.75
N THR A 9 8.87 -6.79 -6.80
CA THR A 9 9.28 -5.90 -5.70
C THR A 9 10.32 -4.93 -6.25
N THR A 10 10.34 -3.69 -5.76
CA THR A 10 11.43 -2.74 -6.08
C THR A 10 12.80 -3.43 -5.93
N SER A 11 13.62 -3.39 -6.98
CA SER A 11 14.91 -4.07 -6.97
C SER A 11 15.90 -3.37 -6.02
N ARG A 12 16.90 -4.12 -5.55
CA ARG A 12 17.97 -3.57 -4.69
C ARG A 12 18.76 -2.47 -5.39
N GLU A 13 19.00 -2.63 -6.69
CA GLU A 13 19.73 -1.66 -7.49
C GLU A 13 18.95 -0.34 -7.62
N THR A 14 17.66 -0.44 -7.99
CA THR A 14 16.77 0.73 -8.08
C THR A 14 16.65 1.44 -6.73
N PHE A 15 16.54 0.69 -5.63
CA PHE A 15 16.52 1.27 -4.30
C PHE A 15 17.81 2.05 -3.98
N ARG A 16 18.99 1.48 -4.28
CA ARG A 16 20.28 2.14 -4.03
C ARG A 16 20.45 3.41 -4.83
N ALA A 17 20.04 3.41 -6.11
CA ALA A 17 20.09 4.60 -6.95
C ALA A 17 19.23 5.72 -6.36
N LEU A 18 17.98 5.43 -5.99
CA LEU A 18 17.07 6.42 -5.39
C LEU A 18 17.54 6.90 -3.99
N ALA A 19 18.17 6.01 -3.21
CA ALA A 19 18.64 6.33 -1.87
C ALA A 19 19.85 7.28 -1.85
N ALA A 20 20.57 7.42 -2.97
CA ALA A 20 21.62 8.43 -3.11
C ALA A 20 21.06 9.86 -3.09
N GLU A 21 19.82 10.05 -3.54
CA GLU A 21 19.19 11.36 -3.74
C GLU A 21 18.05 11.64 -2.75
N HIS A 22 17.47 10.61 -2.12
CA HIS A 22 16.29 10.74 -1.28
C HIS A 22 16.46 10.10 0.10
N ARG A 23 16.04 10.84 1.14
CA ARG A 23 16.03 10.34 2.53
C ARG A 23 14.99 9.26 2.79
N VAL A 24 13.94 9.19 1.98
CA VAL A 24 12.86 8.21 2.09
C VAL A 24 12.62 7.61 0.72
N VAL A 25 12.87 6.31 0.58
CA VAL A 25 12.67 5.55 -0.66
C VAL A 25 11.68 4.42 -0.39
N PRO A 26 10.50 4.42 -1.02
CA PRO A 26 9.52 3.35 -0.83
C PRO A 26 9.95 2.07 -1.56
N VAL A 27 9.87 0.94 -0.88
CA VAL A 27 9.95 -0.40 -1.51
C VAL A 27 8.53 -0.90 -1.67
N THR A 28 8.10 -1.07 -2.91
CA THR A 28 6.71 -1.41 -3.25
C THR A 28 6.63 -2.75 -3.96
N ARG A 29 5.46 -3.37 -3.84
CA ARG A 29 5.06 -4.55 -4.62
C ARG A 29 3.56 -4.46 -4.87
N LYS A 30 3.15 -4.71 -6.10
CA LYS A 30 1.72 -4.83 -6.45
C LYS A 30 1.31 -6.29 -6.41
N VAL A 31 0.17 -6.58 -5.80
CA VAL A 31 -0.42 -7.92 -5.73
C VAL A 31 -1.83 -7.88 -6.28
N LEU A 32 -2.30 -8.99 -6.84
CA LEU A 32 -3.71 -9.16 -7.16
C LEU A 32 -4.47 -9.40 -5.85
N ALA A 33 -5.53 -8.62 -5.63
CA ALA A 33 -6.34 -8.63 -4.42
C ALA A 33 -7.82 -8.37 -4.78
N ASP A 34 -8.26 -8.98 -5.88
CA ASP A 34 -9.62 -8.90 -6.41
C ASP A 34 -10.69 -9.47 -5.45
N ALA A 35 -10.31 -10.45 -4.63
CA ALA A 35 -11.14 -11.00 -3.55
C ALA A 35 -11.10 -10.18 -2.25
N GLU A 36 -10.41 -9.04 -2.22
CA GLU A 36 -10.31 -8.20 -1.02
C GLU A 36 -11.12 -6.91 -1.17
N THR A 37 -11.79 -6.52 -0.09
CA THR A 37 -12.28 -5.15 0.12
C THR A 37 -11.28 -4.40 1.01
N PRO A 38 -11.34 -3.05 1.06
CA PRO A 38 -10.50 -2.28 1.97
C PRO A 38 -10.61 -2.77 3.43
N LEU A 39 -11.82 -3.12 3.87
CA LEU A 39 -12.05 -3.64 5.22
C LEU A 39 -11.47 -5.05 5.42
N SER A 40 -11.59 -5.96 4.44
CA SER A 40 -11.00 -7.31 4.56
C SER A 40 -9.47 -7.25 4.57
N ALA A 41 -8.88 -6.39 3.75
CA ALA A 41 -7.45 -6.12 3.74
C ALA A 41 -6.98 -5.53 5.08
N TYR A 42 -7.70 -4.56 5.65
CA TYR A 42 -7.39 -4.00 6.97
C TYR A 42 -7.44 -5.08 8.06
N ARG A 43 -8.48 -5.92 8.09
CA ARG A 43 -8.58 -7.02 9.06
C ARG A 43 -7.38 -7.96 8.99
N LYS A 44 -6.93 -8.31 7.78
CA LYS A 44 -5.76 -9.19 7.57
C LYS A 44 -4.44 -8.52 7.94
N LEU A 45 -4.23 -7.26 7.55
CA LEU A 45 -2.95 -6.56 7.69
C LEU A 45 -2.74 -5.88 9.03
N ALA A 46 -3.80 -5.40 9.66
CA ALA A 46 -3.76 -4.58 10.86
C ALA A 46 -4.39 -5.26 12.09
N ALA A 47 -5.51 -5.97 11.91
CA ALA A 47 -6.21 -6.68 12.97
C ALA A 47 -6.48 -5.83 14.24
N ASN A 48 -6.83 -4.55 14.07
CA ASN A 48 -7.06 -3.59 15.16
C ASN A 48 -5.89 -3.42 16.15
N ARG A 49 -4.67 -3.79 15.76
CA ARG A 49 -3.49 -3.57 16.60
C ARG A 49 -3.26 -2.07 16.84
N PRO A 50 -2.73 -1.65 18.00
CA PRO A 50 -2.41 -0.25 18.23
C PRO A 50 -1.51 0.35 17.13
N GLY A 51 -1.82 1.58 16.71
CA GLY A 51 -1.06 2.29 15.67
C GLY A 51 -1.37 1.85 14.24
N THR A 52 -2.54 1.24 14.00
CA THR A 52 -3.08 0.94 12.67
C THR A 52 -4.19 1.90 12.28
N PHE A 53 -4.49 2.03 10.99
CA PHE A 53 -5.60 2.83 10.49
C PHE A 53 -6.16 2.28 9.17
N LEU A 54 -7.42 2.63 8.88
CA LEU A 54 -8.07 2.49 7.57
C LEU A 54 -8.65 3.86 7.21
N LEU A 55 -8.26 4.40 6.05
CA LEU A 55 -8.80 5.63 5.50
C LEU A 55 -9.47 5.33 4.17
N GLU A 56 -10.73 5.72 4.05
CA GLU A 56 -11.53 5.59 2.82
C GLU A 56 -12.09 6.97 2.48
N SER A 57 -12.01 7.36 1.21
CA SER A 57 -12.66 8.58 0.74
C SER A 57 -14.03 8.22 0.17
N ALA A 58 -15.07 8.79 0.76
CA ALA A 58 -16.44 8.76 0.27
C ALA A 58 -16.75 10.12 -0.35
N GLU A 59 -17.05 10.15 -1.64
CA GLU A 59 -17.52 11.36 -2.30
C GLU A 59 -19.03 11.52 -2.02
N ASN A 60 -19.49 12.74 -1.74
CA ASN A 60 -20.89 13.00 -1.35
C ASN A 60 -21.88 12.52 -2.43
N GLY A 61 -22.39 11.30 -2.28
CA GLY A 61 -23.51 10.75 -3.06
C GLY A 61 -23.18 10.11 -4.40
N ARG A 62 -21.89 9.93 -4.77
CA ARG A 62 -21.47 9.15 -5.95
C ARG A 62 -20.26 8.29 -5.60
N SER A 63 -20.10 7.18 -6.35
CA SER A 63 -19.15 6.05 -6.19
C SER A 63 -17.99 6.23 -5.21
N TRP A 64 -17.68 5.17 -4.44
CA TRP A 64 -16.43 5.09 -3.66
C TRP A 64 -15.22 5.52 -4.49
N SER A 65 -14.32 6.26 -3.83
CA SER A 65 -13.06 6.68 -4.44
C SER A 65 -12.21 5.48 -4.89
N ARG A 66 -11.30 5.71 -5.84
CA ARG A 66 -10.42 4.67 -6.39
C ARG A 66 -9.47 4.05 -5.36
N TRP A 67 -9.22 4.71 -4.23
CA TRP A 67 -8.17 4.34 -3.29
C TRP A 67 -8.63 4.33 -1.85
N SER A 68 -8.23 3.29 -1.13
CA SER A 68 -8.27 3.21 0.33
C SER A 68 -6.84 3.02 0.86
N PHE A 69 -6.54 3.56 2.03
CA PHE A 69 -5.21 3.46 2.64
C PHE A 69 -5.26 2.68 3.95
N VAL A 70 -4.43 1.65 4.06
CA VAL A 70 -4.28 0.83 5.28
C VAL A 70 -2.90 1.06 5.90
N GLY A 71 -2.89 1.52 7.14
CA GLY A 71 -1.68 1.52 7.98
C GLY A 71 -1.57 0.20 8.75
N ALA A 72 -0.65 -0.68 8.37
CA ALA A 72 -0.52 -2.04 8.93
C ALA A 72 0.23 -2.13 10.27
N GLY A 73 0.64 -0.99 10.83
CA GLY A 73 1.31 -0.87 12.12
C GLY A 73 2.46 0.13 12.08
N ARG A 74 2.51 1.02 13.07
CA ARG A 74 3.60 1.98 13.24
C ARG A 74 4.51 1.52 14.37
N ARG A 75 5.75 1.16 14.05
CA ARG A 75 6.82 1.06 15.06
C ARG A 75 7.26 2.49 15.36
N ARG A 76 7.11 2.95 16.61
CA ARG A 76 7.66 4.26 17.00
C ARG A 76 9.18 4.21 16.84
N ARG A 77 9.75 5.26 16.26
CA ARG A 77 11.18 5.56 16.40
C ARG A 77 11.40 6.32 17.70
#